data_AF-E1YIV2-F1
#
_entry.id   AF-E1YIV2-F1
#
_cell.length_a   1.000
_cell.length_b   1.000
_cell.length_c   1.000
_cell.angle_alpha   90.00
_cell.angle_beta   90.00
_cell.angle_gamma   90.00
#
_symmetry.space_group_name_H-M   'P 1'
#
loop_
_entity.id
_entity.type
_entity.pdbx_description
1 polymer ?
#
loop_
_entity_poly.entity_id
_entity_poly.type
_entity_poly.pdbx_seq_one_letter_code
_entity_poly.pdbx_strand_id
1 'polypeptide(L)' 'MIENPDIAKRSFWTAKAFHGYISIECSYQTAVRFFHRQGFALKYPRPWSDRQDQKIGGAFCQKVSELLQQDNVDI' A
#
# COMPACT_ATOMS: atom_id res chain seq x y z
N MET A 1 15.88 -6.00 11.46
CA MET A 1 14.63 -5.70 12.19
C MET A 1 13.62 -4.97 11.30
N ILE A 2 13.94 -3.80 10.74
CA ILE A 2 13.08 -3.14 9.73
C ILE A 2 13.03 -3.92 8.39
N GLU A 3 14.11 -4.62 8.04
CA GLU A 3 14.17 -5.44 6.81
C GLU A 3 13.45 -6.79 6.94
N ASN A 4 13.31 -7.30 8.17
CA ASN A 4 12.73 -8.62 8.47
C ASN A 4 11.57 -8.46 9.48
N PRO A 5 10.38 -8.00 9.01
CA PRO A 5 9.21 -7.78 9.87
C PRO A 5 8.65 -9.07 10.49
N ASP A 6 8.97 -10.23 9.93
CA ASP A 6 8.49 -11.54 10.41
C ASP A 6 8.92 -11.86 11.85
N ILE A 7 10.07 -11.33 12.27
CA ILE A 7 10.57 -11.46 13.65
C ILE A 7 9.57 -10.87 14.66
N ALA A 8 8.80 -9.86 14.23
CA ALA A 8 7.73 -9.24 15.01
C ALA A 8 6.33 -9.78 14.67
N LYS A 9 6.24 -10.93 14.00
CA LYS A 9 4.98 -11.53 13.49
C LYS A 9 4.19 -10.57 12.60
N ARG A 10 4.87 -9.82 11.73
CA ARG A 10 4.27 -8.87 10.79
C ARG A 10 4.78 -9.11 9.38
N SER A 11 3.92 -8.88 8.38
CA SER A 11 4.28 -9.01 6.97
C SER A 11 4.97 -7.75 6.41
N PHE A 12 4.78 -6.59 7.04
CA PHE A 12 5.41 -5.31 6.66
C PHE A 12 5.42 -4.31 7.82
N TRP A 13 6.24 -3.26 7.69
CA TRP A 13 6.29 -2.15 8.64
C TRP A 13 5.57 -0.91 8.12
N THR A 14 4.71 -0.34 8.96
CA THR A 14 4.34 1.08 8.89
C THR A 14 5.14 1.84 9.94
N ALA A 15 5.37 3.15 9.72
CA ALA A 15 6.05 3.99 10.71
C ALA A 15 5.39 3.89 12.09
N LYS A 16 4.05 3.85 12.14
CA LYS A 16 3.27 3.69 13.38
C LYS A 16 3.45 2.31 14.02
N ALA A 17 3.39 1.24 13.23
CA ALA A 17 3.55 -0.13 13.74
C ALA A 17 4.97 -0.37 14.26
N PHE A 18 5.97 0.16 13.55
CA PHE A 18 7.37 0.07 13.97
C PHE A 18 7.63 0.90 15.22
N HIS A 19 7.15 2.15 15.26
CA HIS A 19 7.27 3.02 16.43
C HIS A 19 6.63 2.42 17.68
N GLY A 20 5.45 1.79 17.54
CA GLY A 20 4.82 1.05 18.63
C GLY A 20 5.57 -0.23 19.04
N TYR A 21 6.29 -0.88 18.13
CA TYR A 21 7.05 -2.09 18.40
C TYR A 21 8.36 -1.81 19.17
N ILE A 22 9.05 -0.72 18.84
CA ILE A 22 10.28 -0.30 19.55
C ILE A 22 9.99 0.46 20.85
N SER A 23 8.73 0.46 21.32
CA SER A 23 8.29 0.96 22.63
C SER A 23 9.03 2.22 23.13
N ILE A 24 8.62 3.40 22.64
CA ILE A 24 8.97 4.75 23.17
C ILE A 24 10.48 5.10 23.20
N GLU A 25 11.39 4.28 22.65
CA GLU A 25 12.82 4.63 22.59
C GLU A 25 13.10 5.93 21.81
N CYS A 26 12.14 6.39 21.00
CA CYS A 26 12.23 7.67 20.32
C CYS A 26 10.85 8.27 20.00
N SER A 27 10.83 9.54 19.61
CA SER A 27 9.63 10.18 19.10
C SER A 27 9.17 9.57 17.77
N TYR A 28 7.88 9.69 17.45
CA TYR A 28 7.33 9.26 16.16
C TYR A 28 8.04 9.94 14.98
N GLN A 29 8.41 11.22 15.10
CA GLN A 29 9.15 11.94 14.07
C GLN A 29 10.54 11.34 13.82
N THR A 30 11.21 10.88 14.87
CA THR A 30 12.50 10.19 14.77
C THR A 30 12.34 8.88 13.99
N ALA A 31 11.30 8.10 14.27
CA ALA A 31 11.00 6.88 13.52
C ALA A 31 10.73 7.17 12.04
N VAL A 32 9.95 8.20 11.71
CA VAL A 32 9.70 8.57 10.30
C VAL A 32 10.99 8.99 9.58
N ARG A 33 11.84 9.80 10.21
CA ARG A 33 13.14 10.20 9.64
C ARG A 33 14.06 8.99 9.41
N PHE A 34 14.03 8.02 10.33
CA PHE A 34 14.76 6.76 10.17
C PHE A 34 14.29 6.00 8.91
N PHE A 35 12.97 5.85 8.70
CA PHE A 35 12.44 5.21 7.48
C PHE A 35 12.89 5.92 6.19
N HIS A 36 12.82 7.26 6.16
CA HIS A 36 13.26 8.03 4.99
C HIS A 36 14.75 7.85 4.69
N ARG A 37 15.62 7.86 5.72
CA ARG A 37 17.06 7.64 5.55
C ARG A 37 17.40 6.25 5.00
N GLN A 38 16.62 5.24 5.39
CA GLN A 38 16.80 3.88 4.92
C GLN A 38 16.16 3.63 3.54
N GLY A 39 15.62 4.67 2.87
CA GLY A 39 14.94 4.51 1.59
C GLY A 39 13.61 3.77 1.67
N PHE A 40 13.08 3.53 2.88
CA PHE A 40 11.76 2.96 3.08
C PHE A 40 10.70 4.03 2.77
N ALA A 41 10.26 4.06 1.51
CA ALA A 41 8.96 4.62 1.18
C ALA A 41 7.90 3.63 1.65
N LEU A 42 6.88 4.11 2.38
CA LEU A 42 5.64 3.35 2.55
C LEU A 42 5.15 2.98 1.15
N LYS A 43 5.34 1.72 0.75
CA LYS A 43 4.67 1.11 -0.40
C LYS A 43 3.19 0.88 -0.05
N TYR A 44 2.54 1.90 0.50
CA TYR A 44 1.11 1.96 0.38
C TYR A 44 0.85 2.19 -1.11
N PRO A 45 -0.11 1.49 -1.76
CA PRO A 45 -0.67 2.06 -2.96
C PRO A 45 -1.04 3.49 -2.58
N ARG A 46 -0.45 4.50 -3.24
CA ARG A 46 -0.92 5.86 -3.01
C ARG A 46 -2.43 5.79 -3.18
N PRO A 47 -3.23 6.45 -2.32
CA PRO A 47 -4.62 6.67 -2.69
C PRO A 47 -4.57 7.22 -4.11
N TRP A 48 -5.24 6.52 -5.02
CA TRP A 48 -5.23 6.83 -6.45
C TRP A 48 -5.42 8.34 -6.56
N SER A 49 -4.49 9.07 -7.20
CA SER A 49 -4.67 10.52 -7.27
C SER A 49 -6.03 10.77 -7.90
N ASP A 50 -6.84 11.63 -7.30
CA ASP A 50 -8.18 11.92 -7.81
C ASP A 50 -8.10 12.17 -9.32
N ARG A 51 -8.86 11.38 -10.08
CA ARG A 51 -8.98 11.45 -11.54
C ARG A 51 -7.78 10.96 -12.35
N GLN A 52 -6.90 10.10 -11.82
CA GLN A 52 -5.92 9.42 -12.68
C GLN A 52 -6.65 8.48 -13.64
N ASP A 53 -6.83 9.01 -14.85
CA ASP A 53 -7.32 8.41 -16.07
C ASP A 53 -8.77 7.89 -16.03
N GLN A 54 -9.73 8.81 -15.88
CA GLN A 54 -11.15 8.53 -16.19
C GLN A 54 -11.34 7.82 -17.55
N LYS A 55 -10.45 8.08 -18.52
CA LYS A 55 -10.43 7.37 -19.81
C LYS A 55 -10.07 5.89 -19.68
N ILE A 56 -9.05 5.55 -18.87
CA ILE A 56 -8.63 4.16 -18.63
C ILE A 56 -9.70 3.44 -17.79
N GLY A 57 -10.22 4.10 -16.74
CA GLY A 57 -11.33 3.56 -15.94
C GLY A 57 -12.58 3.30 -16.78
N GLY A 58 -12.97 4.26 -17.64
CA GLY A 58 -14.10 4.10 -18.56
C GLY A 58 -13.91 2.94 -19.54
N ALA A 59 -12.73 2.83 -20.15
CA ALA A 59 -12.41 1.73 -21.08
C ALA A 59 -12.44 0.37 -20.38
N PHE A 60 -11.95 0.29 -19.14
CA PHE A 60 -12.02 -0.94 -18.34
C PHE A 60 -13.47 -1.31 -17.99
N CYS A 61 -14.27 -0.36 -17.51
CA CYS A 61 -15.68 -0.59 -17.22
C CYS A 61 -16.47 -1.05 -18.45
N GLN A 62 -16.19 -0.46 -19.62
CA GLN A 62 -16.82 -0.88 -20.87
C GLN A 62 -16.44 -2.32 -21.22
N LYS A 63 -15.15 -2.67 -21.14
CA LYS A 63 -14.67 -4.03 -21.39
C LYS A 63 -15.30 -5.05 -20.43
N VAL A 64 -15.43 -4.72 -19.16
CA VAL A 64 -16.11 -5.57 -18.17
C VAL A 64 -17.59 -5.74 -18.51
N SER A 65 -18.28 -4.65 -18.88
CA SER A 65 -19.68 -4.73 -19.31
C SER A 65 -19.88 -5.61 -20.54
N GLU A 66 -18.96 -5.56 -21.50
CA GLU A 66 -18.99 -6.41 -22.71
C GLU A 66 -18.76 -7.88 -22.35
N LEU A 67 -17.83 -8.16 -21.43
CA LEU A 67 -17.57 -9.53 -20.95
C LEU A 67 -18.74 -10.11 -20.17
N LEU A 68 -19.43 -9.30 -19.35
CA LEU A 68 -20.61 -9.73 -18.59
C LEU A 68 -21.83 -10.06 -19.47
N GLN A 69 -21.84 -9.58 -20.72
CA GLN A 69 -22.89 -9.90 -21.70
C GLN A 69 -22.61 -11.19 -22.47
N GLN A 70 -21.45 -11.81 -22.25
CA GLN A 70 -21.08 -13.07 -22.91
C GLN A 70 -21.48 -14.24 -22.02
N ASP A 71 -22.35 -15.11 -22.53
CA ASP A 71 -22.86 -16.30 -21.83
C ASP A 71 -21.78 -17.36 -21.50
N ASN A 72 -20.54 -17.16 -21.96
CA ASN A 72 -19.41 -18.07 -21.79
C ASN A 72 -18.35 -17.56 -20.80
N VAL A 73 -18.61 -16.45 -20.12
CA VAL A 73 -17.68 -15.90 -19.12
C VAL A 73 -18.11 -16.40 -17.74
N ASP A 74 -17.30 -17.26 -17.14
CA ASP A 74 -17.46 -17.66 -15.73
C ASP A 74 -17.13 -16.48 -14.81
N ILE A 75 -18.04 -16.17 -13.88
CA ILE A 75 -17.90 -15.13 -12.85
C ILE A 75 -17.60 -15.77 -11.49
#